data_AF-A0A3D2P425-F1
#
_entry.id   AF-A0A3D2P425-F1
#
_cell.length_a   1.000
_cell.length_b   1.000
_cell.length_c   1.000
_cell.angle_alpha   90.00
_cell.angle_beta   90.00
_cell.angle_gamma   90.00
#
_symmetry.space_group_name_H-M   'P 1'
#
loop_
_entity.id
_entity.type
_entity.pdbx_description
1 polymer ?
#
loop_
_entity_poly.entity_id
_entity_poly.type
_entity_poly.pdbx_seq_one_letter_code
_entity_poly.pdbx_strand_id
1 'polypeptide(L)' 'PVMIVANDATVKGGSYYPLTGKKHLRAQEIASENHIPCVYLVDSGGAFLPMQDEIFPDREG' A
#
# COMPACT_ATOMS: atom_id res chain seq x y z
N PRO A 1 14.42 11.82 9.53
CA PRO A 1 12.99 11.72 9.15
C PRO A 1 12.67 10.32 8.63
N VAL A 2 11.42 9.86 8.73
CA VAL A 2 10.98 8.51 8.35
C VAL A 2 9.58 8.60 7.75
N MET A 3 9.31 7.84 6.68
CA MET A 3 7.96 7.64 6.15
C MET A 3 7.31 6.44 6.87
N ILE A 4 6.13 6.64 7.46
CA ILE A 4 5.36 5.57 8.10
C ILE A 4 4.15 5.24 7.23
N VAL A 5 3.97 3.95 6.93
CA VAL A 5 2.76 3.44 6.29
C VAL A 5 2.16 2.38 7.20
N ALA A 6 0.89 2.54 7.57
CA ALA A 6 0.21 1.64 8.48
C ALA A 6 -1.15 1.24 7.89
N ASN A 7 -1.47 -0.06 7.97
CA ASN A 7 -2.81 -0.54 7.66
C ASN A 7 -3.76 -0.18 8.81
N ASP A 8 -5.01 0.12 8.48
CA ASP A 8 -6.09 0.22 9.46
C ASP A 8 -6.85 -1.11 9.51
N ALA A 9 -6.54 -1.94 10.50
CA ALA A 9 -7.15 -3.25 10.66
C ALA A 9 -8.66 -3.18 10.94
N THR A 10 -9.16 -2.04 11.44
CA THR A 10 -10.60 -1.87 11.73
C THR A 10 -11.42 -1.67 10.45
N VAL A 11 -10.76 -1.29 9.34
CA VAL A 11 -11.40 -1.09 8.03
C VAL A 11 -11.09 -2.29 7.14
N LYS A 12 -12.09 -3.16 6.96
CA LYS A 12 -12.00 -4.33 6.05
C LYS A 12 -10.79 -5.24 6.37
N GLY A 13 -10.40 -5.35 7.63
CA GLY A 13 -9.25 -6.14 8.07
C GLY A 13 -7.92 -5.64 7.52
N GLY A 14 -7.79 -4.34 7.21
CA GLY A 14 -6.56 -3.79 6.62
C GLY A 14 -6.27 -4.26 5.20
N SER A 15 -7.28 -4.78 4.48
CA SER A 15 -7.13 -5.30 3.12
C SER A 15 -6.73 -4.20 2.13
N TYR A 16 -5.90 -4.56 1.15
CA TYR A 16 -5.47 -3.70 0.07
C TYR A 16 -6.58 -3.55 -0.97
N TYR A 17 -6.96 -2.31 -1.22
CA TYR A 17 -7.81 -1.90 -2.34
C TYR A 17 -6.94 -1.16 -3.38
N PRO A 18 -7.42 -0.95 -4.62
CA PRO A 18 -6.67 -0.25 -5.66
C PRO A 18 -6.14 1.13 -5.19
N LEU A 19 -6.96 1.87 -4.44
CA LEU A 19 -6.54 3.15 -3.88
C LEU A 19 -5.46 3.01 -2.81
N THR A 20 -5.50 1.96 -1.97
CA THR A 20 -4.45 1.66 -0.99
C THR A 20 -3.12 1.43 -1.71
N GLY A 21 -3.11 0.65 -2.79
CA GLY A 21 -1.94 0.44 -3.64
C GLY A 21 -1.35 1.74 -4.17
N LYS A 22 -2.19 2.62 -4.75
CA LYS A 22 -1.77 3.95 -5.23
C LYS A 22 -1.17 4.83 -4.13
N LYS A 23 -1.79 4.86 -2.95
CA LYS A 23 -1.27 5.61 -1.78
C LYS A 23 0.08 5.06 -1.31
N HIS A 24 0.24 3.75 -1.30
CA HIS A 24 1.47 3.07 -0.86
C HIS A 24 2.63 3.38 -1.82
N LEU A 25 2.40 3.29 -3.13
CA LEU A 25 3.39 3.68 -4.15
C LEU A 25 3.78 5.14 -4.01
N ARG A 26 2.81 6.05 -3.84
CA ARG A 26 3.10 7.47 -3.64
C ARG A 26 3.94 7.72 -2.39
N ALA A 27 3.69 7.01 -1.29
CA ALA A 27 4.50 7.12 -0.08
C ALA A 27 5.95 6.65 -0.30
N GLN A 28 6.15 5.59 -1.09
CA GLN A 28 7.48 5.10 -1.47
C GLN A 28 8.24 6.09 -2.36
N GLU A 29 7.58 6.68 -3.34
CA GLU A 29 8.17 7.72 -4.19
C GLU A 29 8.66 8.90 -3.35
N ILE A 30 7.82 9.43 -2.46
CA ILE A 30 8.20 10.55 -1.57
C ILE A 30 9.40 10.17 -0.70
N ALA A 31 9.39 8.97 -0.12
CA ALA A 31 10.49 8.51 0.72
C ALA A 31 11.81 8.38 -0.08
N SER A 32 11.72 7.89 -1.33
CA SER A 32 12.85 7.80 -2.25
C SER A 32 13.38 9.17 -2.65
N GLU A 33 12.52 10.10 -3.07
CA GLU A 33 12.89 11.48 -3.43
C GLU A 33 13.65 12.19 -2.30
N ASN A 34 13.25 11.92 -1.04
CA ASN A 34 13.81 12.55 0.15
C ASN A 34 14.93 11.74 0.83
N HIS A 35 15.29 10.57 0.28
CA HIS A 35 16.30 9.66 0.87
C HIS A 35 16.02 9.30 2.34
N ILE A 36 14.76 9.06 2.69
CA ILE A 36 14.34 8.65 4.03
C ILE A 36 13.84 7.20 4.03
N PRO A 37 14.04 6.44 5.12
CA PRO A 37 13.53 5.08 5.21
C PRO A 37 11.99 5.04 5.25
N CYS A 38 11.43 3.96 4.69
CA CYS A 38 10.03 3.56 4.89
C CYS A 38 9.95 2.52 6.01
N VAL A 39 9.06 2.75 6.97
CA VAL A 39 8.69 1.75 7.99
C VAL A 39 7.22 1.39 7.81
N TYR A 40 6.96 0.09 7.73
CA TYR A 40 5.62 -0.45 7.51
C TYR A 40 5.09 -1.10 8.79
N LEU A 41 3.93 -0.63 9.25
CA LEU A 41 3.17 -1.27 10.33
C LEU A 41 2.06 -2.10 9.69
N VAL A 42 2.38 -3.37 9.43
CA VAL A 42 1.53 -4.27 8.65
C VAL A 42 0.58 -5.03 9.57
N ASP A 43 -0.70 -4.73 9.44
CA ASP A 43 -1.82 -5.53 9.95
C ASP A 43 -2.86 -5.60 8.83
N SER A 44 -2.69 -6.58 7.93
CA SER A 44 -3.37 -6.61 6.64
C SER A 44 -3.93 -7.99 6.33
N GLY A 45 -5.19 -8.02 5.87
CA GLY A 45 -5.85 -9.19 5.30
C GLY A 45 -5.40 -9.54 3.88
N GLY A 46 -4.41 -8.83 3.32
CA GLY A 46 -3.93 -9.04 1.95
C GLY A 46 -4.74 -8.26 0.92
N ALA A 47 -4.67 -8.66 -0.36
CA ALA A 47 -5.43 -8.00 -1.42
C ALA A 47 -6.93 -8.31 -1.35
N PHE A 48 -7.75 -7.30 -1.66
CA PHE A 48 -9.18 -7.50 -1.83
C PHE A 48 -9.45 -8.21 -3.16
N LEU A 49 -9.54 -9.55 -3.10
CA LEU A 49 -9.65 -10.43 -4.28
C LEU A 49 -10.76 -10.06 -5.28
N PRO A 50 -11.93 -9.53 -4.89
CA PRO A 50 -12.93 -9.10 -5.87
C PRO A 50 -12.48 -7.95 -6.79
N MET A 51 -11.40 -7.25 -6.47
CA MET A 51 -10.76 -6.20 -7.29
C MET A 51 -9.30 -6.55 -7.62
N GLN A 52 -8.99 -7.85 -7.69
CA GLN A 52 -7.61 -8.32 -7.87
C GLN A 52 -6.96 -7.85 -9.18
N ASP A 53 -7.74 -7.64 -10.23
CA ASP A 53 -7.31 -7.11 -11.53
C ASP A 53 -6.79 -5.67 -11.41
N GLU A 54 -7.42 -4.86 -10.58
CA GLU A 54 -6.97 -3.47 -10.32
C GLU A 54 -5.83 -3.38 -9.29
N ILE A 55 -5.59 -4.44 -8.50
CA ILE A 55 -4.56 -4.48 -7.44
C ILE A 55 -3.28 -5.14 -7.94
N PHE A 56 -3.42 -6.18 -8.74
CA PHE A 56 -2.35 -6.92 -9.38
C PHE A 56 -2.48 -6.72 -10.88
N PRO A 57 -2.20 -5.50 -11.38
CA PRO A 57 -2.05 -5.32 -12.81
C PRO A 57 -0.99 -6.32 -13.28
N ASP A 58 -1.29 -7.07 -14.34
CA ASP A 58 -0.24 -7.82 -15.03
C ASP A 58 0.89 -6.83 -15.36
N ARG A 59 2.12 -7.31 -15.57
CA ARG A 59 3.28 -6.42 -15.83
C ARG A 59 3.10 -5.44 -17.02
N GLU A 60 1.95 -5.47 -17.71
CA GLU A 60 1.54 -4.60 -18.80
C GLU A 60 0.18 -3.85 -18.62
N GLY A 61 -0.48 -3.85 -17.45
CA GLY A 61 -1.72 -3.06 -17.32
C GLY A 61 -2.40 -3.08 -15.97
#